data_AF-A0A644T9Q5-F1
#
_entry.id   AF-A0A644T9Q5-F1
#
_cell.length_a   1.000
_cell.length_b   1.000
_cell.length_c   1.000
_cell.angle_alpha   90.00
_cell.angle_beta   90.00
_cell.angle_gamma   90.00
#
_symmetry.space_group_name_H-M   'P 1'
#
loop_
_entity.id
_entity.type
_entity.pdbx_description
1 polymer ?
#
loop_
_entity_poly.entity_id
_entity_poly.type
_entity_poly.pdbx_seq_one_letter_code
_entity_poly.pdbx_strand_id
1 'polypeptide(L)' 'MKKIEIFDPAMCCATGVCGPSIDPELMRVATVINVLKEKGIIIKRHGLSFT' A
#
# COMPACT_ATOMS: atom_id res chain seq x y z
N MET A 1 -2.13 16.68 12.47
CA MET A 1 -2.15 15.63 11.44
C MET A 1 -2.47 14.30 12.10
N LYS A 2 -3.31 13.45 11.50
CA LYS A 2 -3.61 12.12 12.07
C LYS A 2 -2.57 11.10 11.60
N LYS A 3 -2.21 10.17 12.47
CA LYS A 3 -1.37 9.00 12.12
C LYS A 3 -2.21 8.01 11.33
N ILE A 4 -1.68 7.50 10.23
CA ILE A 4 -2.35 6.51 9.37
C ILE A 4 -1.49 5.26 9.32
N GLU A 5 -2.11 4.12 9.63
CA GLU A 5 -1.53 2.78 9.50
C GLU A 5 -2.50 1.90 8.73
N ILE A 6 -1.98 1.11 7.79
CA ILE A 6 -2.76 0.20 6.95
C ILE A 6 -2.27 -1.22 7.23
N PHE A 7 -3.20 -2.12 7.50
CA PHE A 7 -2.95 -3.53 7.71
C PHE A 7 -3.50 -4.29 6.52
N ASP A 8 -2.58 -4.73 5.68
CA ASP A 8 -2.87 -5.44 4.45
C ASP A 8 -3.08 -6.94 4.73
N PRO A 9 -3.95 -7.61 3.95
CA PRO A 9 -4.06 -9.06 3.99
C PRO A 9 -2.74 -9.74 3.59
N ALA A 10 -2.67 -11.06 3.72
CA ALA A 10 -1.58 -11.83 3.14
C ALA A 10 -1.61 -11.70 1.61
N MET A 11 -0.53 -11.19 1.01
CA MET A 11 -0.41 -10.92 -0.43
C MET A 11 0.97 -11.35 -0.96
N CYS A 12 1.12 -11.45 -2.30
CA CYS A 12 2.41 -11.75 -2.95
C CYS A 12 3.47 -10.65 -2.80
N CYS A 13 3.06 -9.38 -2.63
CA CYS A 13 3.96 -8.26 -2.46
C CYS A 13 3.35 -7.18 -1.55
N ALA A 14 4.16 -6.17 -1.18
CA ALA A 14 3.81 -5.13 -0.21
C ALA A 14 2.56 -4.31 -0.54
N THR A 15 2.24 -4.18 -1.82
CA THR A 15 1.16 -3.32 -2.31
C THR A 15 0.07 -4.10 -3.02
N GLY A 16 0.30 -5.40 -3.28
CA GLY A 16 -0.58 -6.26 -4.07
C GLY A 16 -0.70 -5.88 -5.56
N VAL A 17 0.17 -5.00 -6.07
CA VAL A 17 0.21 -4.62 -7.50
C VAL A 17 1.15 -5.54 -8.33
N CYS A 18 1.43 -6.75 -7.83
CA CYS A 18 2.20 -7.80 -8.52
C CYS A 18 1.30 -8.65 -9.42
N GLY A 19 1.79 -9.03 -10.60
CA GLY A 19 1.20 -10.07 -11.43
C GLY A 19 0.34 -9.59 -12.62
N PRO A 20 -0.24 -10.54 -13.39
CA PRO A 20 -0.91 -10.26 -14.65
C PRO A 20 -2.34 -9.69 -14.50
N SER A 21 -2.94 -9.82 -13.31
CA SER A 21 -4.32 -9.36 -13.03
C SER A 21 -4.32 -8.51 -11.78
N ILE A 22 -4.01 -7.22 -11.96
CA ILE A 22 -3.93 -6.24 -10.88
C ILE A 22 -5.34 -5.78 -10.50
N ASP A 23 -5.63 -5.73 -9.20
CA ASP A 23 -6.81 -5.06 -8.66
C ASP A 23 -6.67 -3.52 -8.81
N PRO A 24 -7.58 -2.85 -9.55
CA PRO A 24 -7.54 -1.39 -9.72
C PRO A 24 -7.57 -0.60 -8.41
N GLU A 25 -8.21 -1.11 -7.35
CA GLU A 25 -8.26 -0.42 -6.06
C GLU A 25 -6.92 -0.48 -5.33
N LEU A 26 -6.19 -1.59 -5.43
CA LEU A 26 -4.83 -1.68 -4.89
C LEU A 26 -3.88 -0.71 -5.60
N MET A 27 -4.02 -0.58 -6.93
CA MET A 27 -3.29 0.40 -7.71
C MET A 27 -3.63 1.84 -7.29
N ARG A 28 -4.93 2.17 -7.17
CA ARG A 28 -5.40 3.50 -6.73
C ARG A 28 -4.83 3.87 -5.37
N VAL A 29 -4.90 2.97 -4.39
CA VAL A 29 -4.37 3.19 -3.03
C VAL A 29 -2.85 3.35 -3.05
N ALA A 30 -2.12 2.51 -3.80
CA ALA A 30 -0.67 2.64 -3.93
C ALA A 30 -0.25 4.00 -4.50
N THR A 31 -0.94 4.49 -5.54
CA THR A 31 -0.71 5.81 -6.12
C THR A 31 -0.95 6.94 -5.12
N VAL A 32 -2.08 6.90 -4.41
CA VAL A 32 -2.41 7.93 -3.40
C VAL A 32 -1.35 7.96 -2.30
N ILE A 33 -0.92 6.80 -1.80
CA ILE A 33 0.12 6.72 -0.77
C ILE A 33 1.45 7.31 -1.26
N ASN A 34 1.85 7.04 -2.51
CA ASN A 34 3.07 7.63 -3.08
C ASN A 34 2.98 9.16 -3.18
N VAL A 35 1.86 9.70 -3.66
CA VAL A 35 1.65 11.16 -3.73
C VAL A 35 1.68 11.79 -2.34
N LEU A 36 1.11 11.14 -1.33
CA LEU A 36 1.15 11.62 0.04
C LEU A 36 2.57 11.58 0.63
N LYS A 37 3.34 10.53 0.31
CA LYS A 37 4.75 10.41 0.70
C LYS A 37 5.60 11.54 0.12
N GLU A 38 5.39 11.91 -1.15
CA GLU A 38 6.06 13.07 -1.78
C GLU A 38 5.72 14.40 -1.08
N LYS A 39 4.54 14.50 -0.48
CA LYS A 39 4.11 15.65 0.34
C LYS A 39 4.59 15.58 1.79
N GLY A 40 5.46 14.63 2.14
CA GLY A 40 5.99 14.45 3.50
C GLY A 40 5.04 13.77 4.48
N ILE A 41 3.92 13.20 4.00
CA ILE A 41 2.96 12.47 4.84
C ILE A 41 3.38 11.01 4.90
N ILE A 42 3.73 10.55 6.11
CA ILE A 42 4.18 9.18 6.33
C ILE A 42 2.95 8.29 6.64
N ILE A 43 2.76 7.28 5.80
CA ILE A 43 1.77 6.20 6.00
C ILE A 43 2.55 4.91 6.19
N LYS A 44 2.30 4.19 7.30
CA LYS A 44 2.91 2.87 7.52
C LYS A 44 1.96 1.79 7.01
N ARG A 45 2.49 0.86 6.20
CA ARG A 45 1.77 -0.34 5.77
C ARG A 45 2.40 -1.56 6.44
N HIS A 46 1.56 -2.48 6.88
CA HIS A 46 1.93 -3.73 7.51
C HIS A 46 1.27 -4.86 6.71
N GLY A 47 2.07 -5.69 6.05
CA GLY A 47 1.56 -6.90 5.38
C GLY A 47 1.69 -8.12 6.28
N LEU A 48 0.75 -9.04 6.17
CA LEU A 48 0.76 -10.32 6.90
C LEU A 48 1.66 -11.39 6.25
N SER A 49 2.39 -11.06 5.18
CA SER A 49 3.23 -11.99 4.43
C SER A 49 4.46 -11.29 3.84
N PHE A 50 5.64 -11.53 4.44
CA PHE A 50 6.98 -11.40 3.82
C PHE A 50 7.92 -12.36 4.58
N THR A 51 8.46 -13.38 3.90
CA THR A 51 9.74 -14.04 4.23
C THR A 51 10.72 -13.72 3.11
#